data_AF-A0A9D5NJA8-F1
#
_entry.id   AF-A0A9D5NJA8-F1
#
_cell.length_a   1.000
_cell.length_b   1.000
_cell.length_c   1.000
_cell.angle_alpha   90.00
_cell.angle_beta   90.00
_cell.angle_gamma   90.00
#
_symmetry.space_group_name_H-M   'P 1'
#
loop_
_entity.id
_entity.type
_entity.pdbx_description
1 polymer ?
#
loop_
_entity_poly.entity_id
_entity_poly.type
_entity_poly.pdbx_seq_one_letter_code
_entity_poly.pdbx_strand_id
1 'polypeptide(L)'
;MFSFRTTSLEEQLDKALQEGRVGCFCTQNCWDAKRGRYMYDIFRERGNLEIIFNPRDTELTPLTNHIEFAVEDLSGLNAVVVEIQDVGIRYFNYTKDVMHLMDVLKSMQDDAPSLYIVDHINPSGRIVEGTMPASESESFVPKVAHRHGLTLGELANLYYHEIGAKFALHVISALGTDANHHLLPWTIAPASDIPGLFTCDMYSGGGLWNNTNISPAIGTARPYEYFGAPFVKTASREPVPVAEGILLRPCSFTPSCGRYAGEKCFGYQLMREPGVEYHSLMHTLQLMRFFRERYAEFRLEDGFEAKLSDPVLLGYVKGEVSWEEMREHMKVEEQKWIRKAKKYLLYDDQPYRIK
;
A
#
# COMPACT_ATOMS: atom_id res chain seq x y z
N MET A 1 10.35 22.30 7.32
CA MET A 1 9.19 22.94 8.01
C MET A 1 7.95 22.12 7.69
N PHE A 2 7.15 21.67 8.67
CA PHE A 2 5.94 20.88 8.43
C PHE A 2 4.66 21.74 8.57
N SER A 3 3.67 21.56 7.70
CA SER A 3 2.33 22.12 7.90
C SER A 3 1.22 21.18 7.40
N PHE A 4 0.12 21.11 8.15
CA PHE A 4 -1.13 20.50 7.69
C PHE A 4 -2.14 21.59 7.31
N ARG A 5 -2.77 21.48 6.14
CA ARG A 5 -3.56 22.54 5.52
C ARG A 5 -4.94 22.01 5.14
N THR A 6 -5.99 22.75 5.50
CA THR A 6 -7.38 22.36 5.23
C THR A 6 -7.98 23.04 4.00
N THR A 7 -7.29 24.02 3.43
CA THR A 7 -7.65 24.65 2.16
C THR A 7 -7.27 23.75 0.99
N SER A 8 -8.06 23.75 -0.10
CA SER A 8 -7.78 22.98 -1.32
C SER A 8 -6.45 23.36 -1.97
N LEU A 9 -5.92 22.51 -2.86
CA LEU A 9 -4.66 22.79 -3.57
C LEU A 9 -4.76 24.04 -4.44
N GLU A 10 -5.90 24.23 -5.13
CA GLU A 10 -6.12 25.37 -6.03
C GLU A 10 -6.05 26.71 -5.33
N GLU A 11 -6.49 26.74 -4.07
CA GLU A 11 -6.62 27.94 -3.24
C GLU A 11 -5.37 28.22 -2.39
N GLN A 12 -4.32 27.41 -2.49
CA GLN A 12 -3.04 27.68 -1.80
C GLN A 12 -2.41 28.97 -2.33
N LEU A 13 -1.98 29.85 -1.43
CA LEU A 13 -1.41 31.17 -1.77
C LEU A 13 0.11 31.19 -1.87
N ASP A 14 0.76 30.04 -1.74
CA ASP A 14 2.22 29.93 -1.77
C ASP A 14 2.77 30.34 -3.13
N LYS A 15 3.72 31.28 -3.11
CA LYS A 15 4.42 31.71 -4.34
C LYS A 15 5.06 30.54 -5.08
N ALA A 16 5.55 29.55 -4.35
CA ALA A 16 6.13 28.33 -4.95
C ALA A 16 5.12 27.58 -5.85
N LEU A 17 3.82 27.60 -5.52
CA LEU A 17 2.76 26.96 -6.30
C LEU A 17 2.15 27.88 -7.37
N GLN A 18 2.09 29.19 -7.11
CA GLN A 18 1.42 30.17 -7.99
C GLN A 18 2.34 30.74 -9.08
N GLU A 19 3.60 31.03 -8.72
CA GLU A 19 4.58 31.74 -9.56
C GLU A 19 5.85 30.91 -9.81
N GLY A 20 6.08 29.86 -9.02
CA GLY A 20 7.27 29.01 -9.09
C GLY A 20 7.18 27.90 -10.13
N ARG A 21 8.31 27.23 -10.34
CA ARG A 21 8.48 26.04 -11.18
C ARG A 21 7.98 24.79 -10.46
N VAL A 22 6.95 24.13 -11.00
CA VAL A 22 6.26 23.02 -10.30
C VAL A 22 6.48 21.69 -11.01
N GLY A 23 6.96 20.69 -10.26
CA GLY A 23 6.91 19.29 -10.65
C GLY A 23 5.69 18.59 -10.04
N CYS A 24 5.08 17.66 -10.76
CA CYS A 24 3.93 16.87 -10.28
C CYS A 24 4.25 15.39 -10.30
N PHE A 25 4.06 14.69 -9.18
CA PHE A 25 4.02 13.24 -9.12
C PHE A 25 2.58 12.81 -8.88
N CYS A 26 1.94 12.26 -9.91
CA CYS A 26 0.61 11.69 -9.79
C CYS A 26 0.45 10.48 -10.70
N THR A 27 -0.60 9.70 -10.46
CA THR A 27 -0.95 8.56 -11.31
C THR A 27 -2.39 8.68 -11.80
N GLN A 28 -2.81 7.77 -12.68
CA GLN A 28 -4.19 7.75 -13.19
C GLN A 28 -5.25 7.67 -12.09
N ASN A 29 -4.92 7.11 -10.92
CA ASN A 29 -5.87 6.91 -9.83
C ASN A 29 -6.26 8.20 -9.07
N CYS A 30 -5.75 9.36 -9.49
CA CYS A 30 -5.98 10.68 -8.88
C CYS A 30 -6.69 11.67 -9.82
N TRP A 31 -7.51 11.17 -10.75
CA TRP A 31 -8.38 12.03 -11.53
C TRP A 31 -9.42 12.72 -10.64
N ASP A 32 -9.58 14.04 -10.77
CA ASP A 32 -10.70 14.78 -10.19
C ASP A 32 -11.92 14.55 -11.06
N ALA A 33 -12.81 13.65 -10.63
CA ALA A 33 -13.99 13.28 -11.39
C ALA A 33 -15.07 14.37 -11.40
N LYS A 34 -15.09 15.27 -10.40
CA LYS A 34 -16.03 16.40 -10.35
C LYS A 34 -15.66 17.48 -11.36
N ARG A 35 -14.36 17.71 -11.55
CA ARG A 35 -13.82 18.76 -12.44
C ARG A 35 -13.39 18.23 -13.82
N GLY A 36 -13.19 16.92 -13.95
CA GLY A 36 -12.74 16.29 -15.18
C GLY A 36 -11.31 16.69 -15.55
N ARG A 37 -10.38 16.66 -14.58
CA ARG A 37 -8.96 16.99 -14.80
C ARG A 37 -8.04 16.26 -13.82
N TYR A 38 -6.74 16.21 -14.11
CA TYR A 38 -5.73 15.82 -13.13
C TYR A 38 -5.23 17.05 -12.37
N MET A 39 -4.62 16.84 -11.20
CA MET A 39 -4.01 17.93 -10.44
C MET A 39 -2.96 18.72 -11.24
N TYR A 40 -2.14 18.08 -12.08
CA TYR A 40 -1.14 18.81 -12.88
C TYR A 40 -1.76 19.81 -13.86
N ASP A 41 -3.04 19.66 -14.21
CA ASP A 41 -3.73 20.60 -15.10
C ASP A 41 -3.85 21.99 -14.46
N ILE A 42 -3.90 22.08 -13.13
CA ILE A 42 -3.87 23.35 -12.38
C ILE A 42 -2.60 24.15 -12.74
N PHE A 43 -1.45 23.49 -12.74
CA PHE A 43 -0.15 24.12 -13.01
C PHE A 43 0.10 24.31 -14.51
N ARG A 44 -0.48 23.43 -15.35
CA ARG A 44 -0.48 23.59 -16.81
C ARG A 44 -1.25 24.85 -17.22
N GLU A 45 -2.44 25.06 -16.66
CA GLU A 45 -3.28 26.24 -16.91
C GLU A 45 -2.60 27.54 -16.45
N ARG A 46 -1.85 27.48 -15.35
CA ARG A 46 -1.03 28.60 -14.84
C ARG A 46 0.24 28.85 -15.66
N GLY A 47 0.65 27.92 -16.53
CA GLY A 47 1.86 28.01 -17.33
C GLY A 47 3.16 27.80 -16.54
N ASN A 48 3.09 27.12 -15.38
CA ASN A 48 4.24 26.92 -14.48
C ASN A 48 4.55 25.44 -14.15
N LEU A 49 3.91 24.51 -14.86
CA LEU A 49 4.24 23.08 -14.83
C LEU A 49 5.53 22.81 -15.60
N GLU A 50 6.51 22.20 -14.95
CA GLU A 50 7.82 21.87 -15.55
C GLU A 50 7.95 20.40 -15.93
N ILE A 51 7.52 19.51 -15.04
CA ILE A 51 7.73 18.07 -15.19
C ILE A 51 6.59 17.28 -14.54
N ILE A 52 6.23 16.17 -15.17
CA ILE A 52 5.31 15.18 -14.61
C ILE A 52 6.09 13.88 -14.39
N PHE A 53 6.15 13.44 -13.14
CA PHE A 53 6.63 12.15 -12.73
C PHE A 53 5.45 11.17 -12.73
N ASN A 54 5.44 10.22 -13.67
CA ASN A 54 4.40 9.20 -13.81
C ASN A 54 5.10 7.86 -14.12
N PRO A 55 4.67 6.71 -13.56
CA PRO A 55 5.13 5.41 -14.03
C PRO A 55 4.94 5.31 -15.55
N ARG A 56 6.03 5.07 -16.30
CA ARG A 56 5.95 4.81 -17.75
C ARG A 56 4.92 3.70 -17.99
N ASP A 57 4.05 3.85 -18.99
CA ASP A 57 3.03 2.87 -19.41
C ASP A 57 1.79 2.68 -18.53
N THR A 58 1.43 3.66 -17.68
CA THR A 58 0.10 3.85 -17.04
C THR A 58 -0.39 2.80 -16.04
N GLU A 59 0.17 1.59 -15.97
CA GLU A 59 -0.18 0.57 -14.97
C GLU A 59 1.06 0.05 -14.22
N LEU A 60 1.07 0.18 -12.89
CA LEU A 60 1.93 -0.66 -12.05
C LEU A 60 1.31 -2.03 -11.90
N THR A 61 1.75 -2.98 -12.70
CA THR A 61 1.71 -4.41 -12.33
C THR A 61 2.89 -4.75 -11.40
N PRO A 62 2.82 -5.85 -10.62
CA PRO A 62 4.00 -6.37 -9.95
C PRO A 62 5.15 -6.57 -10.95
N LEU A 63 6.33 -6.01 -10.67
CA LEU A 63 7.53 -5.97 -11.53
C LEU A 63 7.57 -4.88 -12.64
N THR A 64 6.61 -3.95 -12.71
CA THR A 64 6.68 -2.81 -13.64
C THR A 64 6.91 -1.46 -12.92
N ASN A 65 7.84 -0.68 -13.50
CA ASN A 65 8.08 0.77 -13.45
C ASN A 65 7.92 1.52 -12.11
N HIS A 66 8.92 1.42 -11.23
CA HIS A 66 9.16 2.45 -10.20
C HIS A 66 9.40 3.81 -10.85
N ILE A 67 9.02 4.88 -10.15
CA ILE A 67 9.50 6.21 -10.51
C ILE A 67 10.86 6.43 -9.88
N GLU A 68 11.87 6.63 -10.72
CA GLU A 68 13.17 7.11 -10.30
C GLU A 68 13.18 8.64 -10.28
N PHE A 69 13.70 9.21 -9.20
CA PHE A 69 13.88 10.65 -9.04
C PHE A 69 15.38 10.94 -9.06
N ALA A 70 15.85 11.65 -10.08
CA ALA A 70 17.22 12.15 -10.12
C ALA A 70 17.27 13.58 -9.54
N VAL A 71 18.39 13.96 -8.93
CA VAL A 71 18.58 15.33 -8.40
C VAL A 71 18.45 16.35 -9.52
N GLU A 72 18.89 16.00 -10.73
CA GLU A 72 18.83 16.83 -11.93
C GLU A 72 17.39 17.18 -12.33
N ASP A 73 16.46 16.23 -12.18
CA ASP A 73 15.05 16.42 -12.51
C ASP A 73 14.31 17.31 -11.49
N LEU A 74 14.84 17.39 -10.27
CA LEU A 74 14.27 18.17 -9.16
C LEU A 74 14.94 19.54 -9.01
N SER A 75 16.14 19.72 -9.56
CA SER A 75 16.94 20.92 -9.41
C SER A 75 16.28 22.14 -10.07
N GLY A 76 16.17 23.23 -9.31
CA GLY A 76 15.55 24.48 -9.76
C GLY A 76 14.02 24.44 -9.82
N LEU A 77 13.37 23.37 -9.37
CA LEU A 77 11.95 23.41 -9.02
C LEU A 77 11.75 24.20 -7.73
N ASN A 78 10.62 24.89 -7.60
CA ASN A 78 10.21 25.54 -6.35
C ASN A 78 9.28 24.65 -5.52
N ALA A 79 8.49 23.80 -6.18
CA ALA A 79 7.58 22.87 -5.54
C ALA A 79 7.52 21.53 -6.28
N VAL A 80 7.33 20.45 -5.52
CA VAL A 80 6.88 19.15 -6.03
C VAL A 80 5.56 18.83 -5.37
N VAL A 81 4.54 18.55 -6.17
CA VAL A 81 3.20 18.19 -5.68
C VAL A 81 2.93 16.72 -5.97
N VAL A 82 2.62 15.96 -4.93
CA VAL A 82 2.32 14.53 -4.97
C VAL A 82 0.84 14.33 -4.74
N GLU A 83 0.18 13.60 -5.64
CA GLU A 83 -1.19 13.13 -5.45
C GLU A 83 -1.28 11.68 -5.89
N ILE A 84 -1.44 10.77 -4.92
CA ILE A 84 -1.51 9.33 -5.16
C ILE A 84 -2.52 8.68 -4.23
N GLN A 85 -3.42 7.86 -4.77
CA GLN A 85 -4.25 6.97 -3.97
C GLN A 85 -3.46 5.68 -3.65
N ASP A 86 -2.95 5.59 -2.42
CA ASP A 86 -2.37 4.36 -1.86
C ASP A 86 -3.48 3.36 -1.46
N VAL A 87 -3.09 2.10 -1.17
CA VAL A 87 -3.96 1.02 -0.69
C VAL A 87 -3.87 0.78 0.81
N GLY A 88 -2.97 1.45 1.55
CA GLY A 88 -2.85 1.33 3.00
C GLY A 88 -2.03 0.14 3.51
N ILE A 89 -1.23 -0.45 2.62
CA ILE A 89 -0.40 -1.64 2.89
C ILE A 89 1.07 -1.32 2.64
N ARG A 90 1.94 -1.69 3.59
CA ARG A 90 3.37 -1.35 3.65
C ARG A 90 4.15 -1.62 2.36
N TYR A 91 3.84 -2.70 1.67
CA TYR A 91 4.59 -3.16 0.50
C TYR A 91 3.92 -2.81 -0.83
N PHE A 92 2.98 -1.85 -0.83
CA PHE A 92 2.48 -1.26 -2.07
C PHE A 92 3.50 -0.25 -2.64
N ASN A 93 3.64 -0.23 -3.97
CA ASN A 93 4.81 0.38 -4.61
C ASN A 93 4.81 1.91 -4.60
N TYR A 94 3.66 2.58 -4.81
CA TYR A 94 3.66 4.05 -4.88
C TYR A 94 4.14 4.72 -3.60
N THR A 95 3.82 4.15 -2.43
CA THR A 95 4.31 4.66 -1.16
C THR A 95 5.84 4.65 -1.12
N LYS A 96 6.49 3.61 -1.66
CA LYS A 96 7.96 3.55 -1.74
C LYS A 96 8.52 4.63 -2.64
N ASP A 97 7.89 4.89 -3.78
CA ASP A 97 8.34 5.94 -4.71
C ASP A 97 8.24 7.33 -4.07
N VAL A 98 7.20 7.60 -3.26
CA VAL A 98 7.10 8.85 -2.47
C VAL A 98 8.21 8.94 -1.43
N MET A 99 8.50 7.85 -0.71
CA MET A 99 9.60 7.83 0.26
C MET A 99 10.97 8.03 -0.43
N HIS A 100 11.16 7.44 -1.60
CA HIS A 100 12.35 7.64 -2.42
C HIS A 100 12.52 9.12 -2.83
N LEU A 101 11.45 9.76 -3.33
CA LEU A 101 11.45 11.21 -3.59
C LEU A 101 11.86 12.00 -2.34
N MET A 102 11.33 11.66 -1.16
CA MET A 102 11.68 12.34 0.09
C MET A 102 13.15 12.18 0.48
N ASP A 103 13.76 11.01 0.24
CA ASP A 103 15.19 10.82 0.45
C ASP A 103 16.03 11.65 -0.52
N VAL A 104 15.63 11.73 -1.80
CA VAL A 104 16.31 12.58 -2.79
C VAL A 104 16.21 14.04 -2.39
N LEU A 105 15.01 14.53 -2.01
CA LEU A 105 14.82 15.89 -1.51
C LEU A 105 15.65 16.18 -0.25
N LYS A 106 15.75 15.22 0.66
CA LYS A 106 16.63 15.35 1.83
C LYS A 106 18.09 15.52 1.42
N SER A 107 18.56 14.83 0.39
CA SER A 107 19.94 14.92 -0.07
C SER A 107 20.30 16.29 -0.67
N MET A 108 19.29 17.02 -1.18
CA MET A 108 19.43 18.37 -1.77
C MET A 108 19.55 19.50 -0.72
N GLN A 109 19.30 19.22 0.56
CA GLN A 109 19.40 20.21 1.65
C GLN A 109 18.59 21.50 1.38
N ASP A 110 19.25 22.66 1.32
CA ASP A 110 18.61 23.97 1.14
C ASP A 110 18.12 24.20 -0.31
N ASP A 111 18.60 23.40 -1.27
CA ASP A 111 18.19 23.45 -2.68
C ASP A 111 16.93 22.59 -2.96
N ALA A 112 16.42 21.88 -1.95
CA ALA A 112 15.25 21.03 -2.10
C ALA A 112 13.98 21.87 -2.35
N PRO A 113 13.17 21.55 -3.39
CA PRO A 113 11.86 22.15 -3.55
C PRO A 113 10.94 21.84 -2.37
N SER A 114 9.92 22.69 -2.17
CA SER A 114 8.87 22.41 -1.19
C SER A 114 8.03 21.22 -1.63
N LEU A 115 7.84 20.22 -0.76
CA LEU A 115 7.02 19.05 -1.03
C LEU A 115 5.58 19.30 -0.56
N TYR A 116 4.62 19.09 -1.45
CA TYR A 116 3.19 19.14 -1.16
C TYR A 116 2.61 17.74 -1.37
N ILE A 117 1.91 17.20 -0.37
CA ILE A 117 1.15 15.97 -0.47
C ILE A 117 -0.34 16.32 -0.49
N VAL A 118 -1.03 16.08 -1.60
CA VAL A 118 -2.49 16.08 -1.66
C VAL A 118 -2.95 14.73 -1.11
N ASP A 119 -3.54 14.77 0.07
CA ASP A 119 -3.83 13.56 0.82
C ASP A 119 -5.18 12.94 0.43
N HIS A 120 -5.31 11.64 0.66
CA HIS A 120 -6.54 10.89 0.43
C HIS A 120 -6.85 9.97 1.62
N ILE A 121 -8.13 9.63 1.77
CA ILE A 121 -8.54 8.63 2.75
C ILE A 121 -7.89 7.29 2.42
N ASN A 122 -7.36 6.61 3.45
CA ASN A 122 -6.81 5.27 3.31
C ASN A 122 -7.95 4.27 3.00
N PRO A 123 -7.92 3.54 1.86
CA PRO A 123 -9.00 2.63 1.47
C PRO A 123 -9.05 1.37 2.34
N SER A 124 -7.93 1.02 2.98
CA SER A 124 -7.86 0.00 4.02
C SER A 124 -8.30 0.53 5.40
N GLY A 125 -8.75 1.78 5.48
CA GLY A 125 -9.26 2.41 6.69
C GLY A 125 -8.20 2.54 7.79
N ARG A 126 -8.66 2.46 9.04
CA ARG A 126 -7.84 2.60 10.25
C ARG A 126 -7.48 1.27 10.92
N ILE A 127 -7.78 0.15 10.28
CA ILE A 127 -7.40 -1.18 10.79
C ILE A 127 -5.87 -1.33 10.70
N VAL A 128 -5.30 -1.89 11.75
CA VAL A 128 -3.89 -2.24 11.87
C VAL A 128 -3.74 -3.75 11.87
N GLU A 129 -2.78 -4.24 11.09
CA GLU A 129 -2.41 -5.65 11.05
C GLU A 129 -0.89 -5.81 11.04
N GLY A 130 -0.40 -6.74 11.85
CA GLY A 130 0.99 -7.18 11.79
C GLY A 130 1.97 -6.26 12.50
N THR A 131 3.23 -6.41 12.11
CA THR A 131 4.38 -5.90 12.85
C THR A 131 5.10 -4.82 12.04
N MET A 132 5.79 -3.90 12.71
CA MET A 132 6.81 -3.07 12.06
C MET A 132 8.01 -3.94 11.66
N PRO A 133 8.81 -3.58 10.64
CA PRO A 133 10.01 -4.34 10.30
C PRO A 133 10.94 -4.51 11.50
N ALA A 134 11.22 -5.76 11.85
CA ALA A 134 12.16 -6.18 12.91
C ALA A 134 13.47 -6.74 12.33
N SER A 135 13.51 -7.01 11.03
CA SER A 135 14.70 -7.39 10.25
C SER A 135 14.91 -6.43 9.08
N GLU A 136 15.88 -6.72 8.21
CA GLU A 136 16.03 -5.98 6.95
C GLU A 136 14.72 -6.03 6.15
N SER A 137 14.33 -4.87 5.64
CA SER A 137 13.21 -4.65 4.74
C SER A 137 13.72 -4.07 3.44
N GLU A 138 12.89 -4.10 2.40
CA GLU A 138 13.20 -3.41 1.14
C GLU A 138 13.48 -1.91 1.35
N SER A 139 14.33 -1.34 0.50
CA SER A 139 14.64 0.10 0.50
C SER A 139 13.39 0.95 0.31
N PHE A 140 13.40 2.15 0.90
CA PHE A 140 12.31 3.13 0.81
C PHE A 140 10.94 2.63 1.34
N VAL A 141 10.94 1.56 2.14
CA VAL A 141 9.77 1.12 2.89
C VAL A 141 9.74 1.81 4.25
N PRO A 142 8.68 2.54 4.60
CA PRO A 142 8.59 3.19 5.90
C PRO A 142 8.44 2.14 7.02
N LYS A 143 8.95 2.44 8.23
CA LYS A 143 8.93 1.50 9.37
C LYS A 143 7.56 1.46 10.06
N VAL A 144 6.60 0.87 9.35
CA VAL A 144 5.18 0.79 9.69
C VAL A 144 4.67 -0.65 9.76
N ALA A 145 3.51 -0.88 10.38
CA ALA A 145 2.85 -2.20 10.36
C ALA A 145 2.44 -2.60 8.93
N HIS A 146 2.12 -3.88 8.71
CA HIS A 146 1.83 -4.40 7.36
C HIS A 146 0.59 -3.72 6.77
N ARG A 147 -0.51 -3.67 7.52
CA ARG A 147 -1.62 -2.72 7.32
C ARG A 147 -1.45 -1.63 8.37
N HIS A 148 -1.16 -0.41 7.94
CA HIS A 148 -0.66 0.62 8.85
C HIS A 148 -1.72 1.57 9.39
N GLY A 149 -2.88 1.69 8.73
CA GLY A 149 -3.98 2.56 9.18
C GLY A 149 -3.70 4.07 9.08
N LEU A 150 -2.71 4.46 8.26
CA LEU A 150 -2.32 5.86 8.03
C LEU A 150 -2.66 6.27 6.59
N THR A 151 -3.01 7.53 6.39
CA THR A 151 -3.07 8.18 5.06
C THR A 151 -1.67 8.41 4.50
N LEU A 152 -1.56 8.79 3.22
CA LEU A 152 -0.26 9.10 2.61
C LEU A 152 0.37 10.34 3.26
N GLY A 153 -0.44 11.35 3.60
CA GLY A 153 0.00 12.55 4.32
C GLY A 153 0.55 12.23 5.71
N GLU A 154 -0.11 11.36 6.46
CA GLU A 154 0.39 10.89 7.77
C GLU A 154 1.65 10.03 7.65
N LEU A 155 1.75 9.19 6.61
CA LEU A 155 2.97 8.44 6.29
C LEU A 155 4.13 9.35 5.95
N ALA A 156 3.92 10.37 5.10
CA ALA A 156 4.92 11.36 4.76
C ALA A 156 5.35 12.15 5.99
N ASN A 157 4.42 12.55 6.87
CA ASN A 157 4.74 13.20 8.13
C ASN A 157 5.62 12.31 9.02
N LEU A 158 5.26 11.02 9.17
CA LEU A 158 6.08 10.05 9.91
C LEU A 158 7.48 9.93 9.30
N TYR A 159 7.57 9.71 7.99
CA TYR A 159 8.82 9.46 7.31
C TYR A 159 9.74 10.69 7.32
N TYR A 160 9.18 11.89 7.16
CA TYR A 160 9.88 13.17 7.28
C TYR A 160 10.65 13.27 8.61
N HIS A 161 10.03 12.82 9.72
CA HIS A 161 10.68 12.78 11.02
C HIS A 161 11.68 11.62 11.15
N GLU A 162 11.38 10.44 10.59
CA GLU A 162 12.30 9.29 10.63
C GLU A 162 13.62 9.57 9.90
N ILE A 163 13.57 10.25 8.76
CA ILE A 163 14.77 10.62 8.00
C ILE A 163 15.41 11.93 8.48
N GLY A 164 14.81 12.65 9.42
CA GLY A 164 15.32 13.94 9.90
C GLY A 164 15.35 15.01 8.81
N ALA A 165 14.35 15.02 7.93
CA ALA A 165 14.26 15.96 6.82
C ALA A 165 14.09 17.42 7.30
N LYS A 166 14.57 18.36 6.48
CA LYS A 166 14.51 19.79 6.75
C LYS A 166 13.77 20.60 5.69
N PHE A 167 13.58 20.05 4.48
CA PHE A 167 12.80 20.66 3.41
C PHE A 167 11.37 21.01 3.87
N ALA A 168 10.69 21.88 3.15
CA ALA A 168 9.32 22.22 3.49
C ALA A 168 8.38 21.07 3.09
N LEU A 169 7.62 20.52 4.04
CA LEU A 169 6.60 19.50 3.82
C LEU A 169 5.24 20.10 4.17
N HIS A 170 4.34 20.10 3.19
CA HIS A 170 2.99 20.60 3.32
C HIS A 170 2.01 19.47 2.96
N VAL A 171 1.18 19.06 3.92
CA VAL A 171 0.10 18.10 3.66
C VAL A 171 -1.20 18.87 3.50
N ILE A 172 -1.87 18.66 2.38
CA ILE A 172 -3.20 19.20 2.07
C ILE A 172 -4.21 18.11 2.43
N SER A 173 -5.13 18.44 3.32
CA SER A 173 -6.13 17.53 3.87
C SER A 173 -6.96 16.86 2.79
N ALA A 174 -7.24 15.57 2.98
CA ALA A 174 -8.22 14.81 2.19
C ALA A 174 -9.65 15.39 2.27
N LEU A 175 -9.91 16.23 3.28
CA LEU A 175 -11.17 16.97 3.46
C LEU A 175 -11.13 18.37 2.85
N GLY A 176 -10.00 18.80 2.28
CA GLY A 176 -9.85 20.12 1.66
C GLY A 176 -10.55 20.25 0.31
N THR A 177 -11.05 19.15 -0.26
CA THR A 177 -11.81 19.14 -1.51
C THR A 177 -12.86 18.03 -1.47
N ASP A 178 -14.09 18.35 -1.89
CA ASP A 178 -15.17 17.36 -2.03
C ASP A 178 -15.12 16.64 -3.39
N ALA A 179 -14.17 17.00 -4.26
CA ALA A 179 -14.10 16.58 -5.66
C ALA A 179 -14.34 15.09 -5.88
N ASN A 180 -13.73 14.27 -5.03
CA ASN A 180 -13.84 12.84 -5.14
C ASN A 180 -14.63 12.23 -3.99
N HIS A 181 -15.14 12.96 -2.98
CA HIS A 181 -15.80 12.35 -1.80
C HIS A 181 -16.95 11.39 -2.12
N HIS A 182 -17.77 11.68 -3.14
CA HIS A 182 -18.91 10.83 -3.53
C HIS A 182 -18.49 9.58 -4.32
N LEU A 183 -17.28 9.62 -4.86
CA LEU A 183 -16.70 8.54 -5.64
C LEU A 183 -15.69 7.78 -4.77
N LEU A 184 -14.99 8.42 -3.86
CA LEU A 184 -13.94 7.85 -3.02
C LEU A 184 -14.45 6.67 -2.19
N PRO A 185 -13.62 5.62 -2.08
CA PRO A 185 -12.29 5.48 -2.70
C PRO A 185 -12.37 4.92 -4.14
N TRP A 186 -13.54 5.01 -4.80
CA TRP A 186 -13.91 4.44 -6.08
C TRP A 186 -13.99 5.45 -7.24
N THR A 187 -13.12 5.31 -8.22
CA THR A 187 -13.53 5.35 -9.64
C THR A 187 -12.44 4.78 -10.53
N ILE A 188 -11.19 4.79 -10.05
CA ILE A 188 -10.02 4.37 -10.80
C ILE A 188 -9.18 3.46 -9.91
N ALA A 189 -8.92 2.25 -10.40
CA ALA A 189 -8.15 1.25 -9.68
C ALA A 189 -6.72 1.75 -9.41
N PRO A 190 -6.18 1.61 -8.18
CA PRO A 190 -4.79 1.99 -7.90
C PRO A 190 -3.77 1.19 -8.70
N ALA A 191 -4.08 -0.07 -8.97
CA ALA A 191 -3.30 -0.98 -9.80
C ALA A 191 -4.24 -1.99 -10.46
N SER A 192 -3.80 -2.63 -11.54
CA SER A 192 -4.63 -3.58 -12.30
C SER A 192 -4.96 -4.86 -11.52
N ASP A 193 -4.13 -5.20 -10.53
CA ASP A 193 -4.39 -6.28 -9.56
C ASP A 193 -5.14 -5.82 -8.30
N ILE A 194 -5.45 -4.53 -8.17
CA ILE A 194 -6.29 -3.95 -7.09
C ILE A 194 -7.55 -3.32 -7.70
N PRO A 195 -8.48 -4.11 -8.28
CA PRO A 195 -9.63 -3.60 -9.01
C PRO A 195 -10.71 -2.95 -8.12
N GLY A 196 -10.63 -3.09 -6.80
CA GLY A 196 -11.61 -2.49 -5.88
C GLY A 196 -11.24 -2.59 -4.41
N LEU A 197 -12.03 -1.95 -3.54
CA LEU A 197 -11.78 -1.91 -2.09
C LEU A 197 -11.73 -3.27 -1.42
N PHE A 198 -12.52 -4.22 -1.93
CA PHE A 198 -12.50 -5.57 -1.40
C PHE A 198 -11.07 -6.15 -1.48
N THR A 199 -10.29 -5.77 -2.50
CA THR A 199 -8.90 -6.18 -2.61
C THR A 199 -8.02 -5.52 -1.56
N CYS A 200 -8.23 -4.23 -1.25
CA CYS A 200 -7.48 -3.55 -0.19
C CYS A 200 -7.62 -4.26 1.17
N ASP A 201 -8.83 -4.72 1.51
CA ASP A 201 -9.09 -5.51 2.72
C ASP A 201 -8.35 -6.86 2.75
N MET A 202 -8.05 -7.43 1.58
CA MET A 202 -7.36 -8.72 1.44
C MET A 202 -5.84 -8.54 1.25
N TYR A 203 -5.37 -7.34 0.90
CA TYR A 203 -4.04 -7.19 0.32
C TYR A 203 -2.93 -7.30 1.39
N SER A 204 -3.18 -6.96 2.66
CA SER A 204 -2.19 -7.07 3.75
C SER A 204 -1.69 -8.50 4.00
N GLY A 205 -2.53 -9.51 3.75
CA GLY A 205 -2.09 -10.90 3.68
C GLY A 205 -1.90 -11.36 2.24
N GLY A 206 -2.84 -11.05 1.35
CA GLY A 206 -2.87 -11.50 -0.04
C GLY A 206 -1.61 -11.15 -0.83
N GLY A 207 -1.03 -9.98 -0.60
CA GLY A 207 0.21 -9.55 -1.25
C GLY A 207 1.46 -10.35 -0.86
N LEU A 208 1.40 -11.17 0.19
CA LEU A 208 2.46 -12.12 0.54
C LEU A 208 2.52 -13.30 -0.44
N TRP A 209 1.38 -13.71 -1.03
CA TRP A 209 1.34 -14.80 -2.01
C TRP A 209 2.20 -14.48 -3.25
N ASN A 210 2.38 -13.20 -3.57
CA ASN A 210 3.25 -12.74 -4.67
C ASN A 210 4.68 -13.30 -4.56
N ASN A 211 5.18 -13.58 -3.34
CA ASN A 211 6.51 -14.15 -3.08
C ASN A 211 6.45 -15.62 -2.63
N THR A 212 5.50 -16.38 -3.16
CA THR A 212 5.40 -17.83 -2.98
C THR A 212 5.04 -18.48 -4.31
N ASN A 213 5.18 -19.79 -4.46
CA ASN A 213 4.69 -20.45 -5.66
C ASN A 213 3.16 -20.66 -5.75
N ILE A 214 2.37 -20.00 -4.91
CA ILE A 214 0.91 -19.96 -5.00
C ILE A 214 0.50 -18.72 -5.80
N SER A 215 -0.41 -18.90 -6.76
CA SER A 215 -0.99 -17.78 -7.49
C SER A 215 -2.04 -17.09 -6.62
N PRO A 216 -1.95 -15.76 -6.41
CA PRO A 216 -3.02 -14.95 -5.85
C PRO A 216 -4.10 -14.59 -6.89
N ALA A 217 -4.13 -15.31 -8.02
CA ALA A 217 -5.10 -15.14 -9.09
C ALA A 217 -5.14 -13.72 -9.71
N ILE A 218 -4.00 -13.04 -9.74
CA ILE A 218 -3.76 -11.93 -10.68
C ILE A 218 -4.01 -12.47 -12.10
N GLY A 219 -4.72 -11.71 -12.93
CA GLY A 219 -5.23 -12.20 -14.22
C GLY A 219 -6.58 -12.91 -14.13
N THR A 220 -7.30 -12.76 -13.02
CA THR A 220 -8.72 -13.12 -12.91
C THR A 220 -9.55 -11.90 -12.54
N ALA A 221 -10.88 -12.01 -12.52
CA ALA A 221 -11.76 -10.93 -12.09
C ALA A 221 -11.73 -10.66 -10.56
N ARG A 222 -11.03 -11.49 -9.78
CA ARG A 222 -11.05 -11.47 -8.31
C ARG A 222 -9.66 -11.80 -7.73
N PRO A 223 -8.62 -11.00 -8.05
CA PRO A 223 -7.30 -11.19 -7.47
C PRO A 223 -7.36 -11.08 -5.94
N TYR A 224 -6.53 -11.86 -5.27
CA TYR A 224 -6.42 -11.97 -3.80
C TYR A 224 -7.64 -12.55 -3.06
N GLU A 225 -8.82 -12.63 -3.69
CA GLU A 225 -9.92 -13.48 -3.20
C GLU A 225 -9.66 -14.95 -3.53
N TYR A 226 -9.08 -15.25 -4.70
CA TYR A 226 -8.65 -16.59 -5.06
C TYR A 226 -7.17 -16.79 -4.75
N PHE A 227 -6.82 -17.99 -4.31
CA PHE A 227 -5.44 -18.43 -4.24
C PHE A 227 -5.32 -19.93 -4.51
N GLY A 228 -4.26 -20.32 -5.19
CA GLY A 228 -4.07 -21.71 -5.61
C GLY A 228 -2.90 -21.94 -6.56
N ALA A 229 -2.69 -23.20 -6.92
CA ALA A 229 -1.67 -23.61 -7.88
C ALA A 229 -2.08 -24.92 -8.57
N PRO A 230 -1.45 -25.31 -9.69
CA PRO A 230 -1.77 -26.54 -10.41
C PRO A 230 -1.63 -27.82 -9.56
N PHE A 231 -0.72 -27.82 -8.58
CA PHE A 231 -0.46 -28.98 -7.71
C PHE A 231 -1.43 -29.13 -6.53
N VAL A 232 -2.27 -28.13 -6.27
CA VAL A 232 -3.16 -28.10 -5.10
C VAL A 232 -4.30 -29.12 -5.26
N LYS A 233 -4.65 -29.82 -4.19
CA LYS A 233 -5.68 -30.86 -4.18
C LYS A 233 -6.71 -30.55 -3.09
N THR A 234 -7.86 -30.00 -3.50
CA THR A 234 -8.90 -29.50 -2.59
C THR A 234 -9.89 -30.56 -2.10
N ALA A 235 -9.81 -31.80 -2.61
CA ALA A 235 -10.71 -32.89 -2.26
C ALA A 235 -10.40 -33.58 -0.91
N SER A 236 -9.38 -33.11 -0.17
CA SER A 236 -9.04 -33.71 1.13
C SER A 236 -10.07 -33.36 2.21
N ARG A 237 -10.32 -34.31 3.13
CA ARG A 237 -11.20 -34.14 4.29
C ARG A 237 -10.59 -33.34 5.44
N GLU A 238 -9.33 -32.92 5.31
CA GLU A 238 -8.63 -32.16 6.34
C GLU A 238 -9.18 -30.73 6.42
N PRO A 239 -9.38 -30.20 7.65
CA PRO A 239 -9.85 -28.83 7.83
C PRO A 239 -8.77 -27.85 7.37
N VAL A 240 -9.14 -26.94 6.47
CA VAL A 240 -8.32 -25.78 6.12
C VAL A 240 -8.54 -24.71 7.21
N PRO A 241 -7.51 -23.95 7.62
CA PRO A 241 -7.72 -22.80 8.49
C PRO A 241 -8.73 -21.83 7.87
N VAL A 242 -9.70 -21.39 8.69
CA VAL A 242 -10.72 -20.41 8.29
C VAL A 242 -10.86 -19.40 9.42
N ALA A 243 -10.70 -18.12 9.09
CA ALA A 243 -10.92 -17.02 10.03
C ALA A 243 -12.43 -16.78 10.30
N GLU A 244 -12.75 -16.17 11.43
CA GLU A 244 -14.12 -15.82 11.79
C GLU A 244 -14.76 -14.88 10.74
N GLY A 245 -16.01 -15.16 10.37
CA GLY A 245 -16.77 -14.42 9.35
C GLY A 245 -16.18 -14.48 7.93
N ILE A 246 -15.30 -15.45 7.68
CA ILE A 246 -14.78 -15.77 6.35
C ILE A 246 -15.32 -17.12 5.90
N LEU A 247 -15.86 -17.14 4.68
CA LEU A 247 -16.24 -18.37 4.00
C LEU A 247 -15.11 -18.76 3.04
N LEU A 248 -14.63 -20.00 3.18
CA LEU A 248 -13.63 -20.56 2.30
C LEU A 248 -14.25 -21.68 1.45
N ARG A 249 -14.20 -21.51 0.12
CA ARG A 249 -14.78 -22.49 -0.83
C ARG A 249 -13.70 -23.05 -1.74
N PRO A 250 -13.60 -24.39 -1.92
CA PRO A 250 -12.71 -24.96 -2.91
C PRO A 250 -13.14 -24.55 -4.33
N CYS A 251 -12.18 -24.18 -5.17
CA CYS A 251 -12.43 -23.75 -6.54
C CYS A 251 -11.29 -24.13 -7.49
N SER A 252 -11.50 -23.89 -8.78
CA SER A 252 -10.44 -23.87 -9.79
C SER A 252 -10.56 -22.59 -10.62
N PHE A 253 -9.43 -22.05 -11.05
CA PHE A 253 -9.36 -20.84 -11.86
C PHE A 253 -8.18 -20.93 -12.85
N THR A 254 -8.21 -20.12 -13.89
CA THR A 254 -7.14 -20.04 -14.90
C THR A 254 -6.78 -18.57 -15.08
N PRO A 255 -5.64 -18.11 -14.54
CA PRO A 255 -5.16 -16.75 -14.74
C PRO A 255 -4.93 -16.43 -16.21
N SER A 256 -5.30 -15.24 -16.67
CA SER A 256 -4.98 -14.75 -18.02
C SER A 256 -3.56 -14.18 -18.12
N CYS A 257 -2.98 -13.76 -17.01
CA CYS A 257 -1.63 -13.21 -16.90
C CYS A 257 -1.02 -13.57 -15.53
N GLY A 258 0.23 -13.17 -15.28
CA GLY A 258 0.92 -13.43 -14.03
C GLY A 258 1.26 -14.91 -13.81
N ARG A 259 1.32 -15.32 -12.54
CA ARG A 259 1.72 -16.68 -12.16
C ARG A 259 0.69 -17.71 -12.63
N TYR A 260 1.16 -18.72 -13.36
CA TYR A 260 0.35 -19.77 -14.00
C TYR A 260 -0.60 -19.25 -15.09
N ALA A 261 -0.21 -18.19 -15.82
CA ALA A 261 -0.98 -17.70 -16.96
C ALA A 261 -1.29 -18.81 -17.98
N GLY A 262 -2.56 -18.97 -18.33
CA GLY A 262 -3.06 -20.01 -19.23
C GLY A 262 -3.12 -21.42 -18.63
N GLU A 263 -2.67 -21.61 -17.39
CA GLU A 263 -2.65 -22.90 -16.70
C GLU A 263 -3.76 -22.99 -15.64
N LYS A 264 -4.39 -24.16 -15.52
CA LYS A 264 -5.47 -24.37 -14.55
C LYS A 264 -4.91 -24.56 -13.14
N CYS A 265 -5.28 -23.65 -12.24
CA CYS A 265 -5.01 -23.74 -10.82
C CYS A 265 -6.19 -24.35 -10.07
N PHE A 266 -5.89 -25.07 -8.99
CA PHE A 266 -6.87 -25.49 -7.98
C PHE A 266 -6.54 -24.79 -6.67
N GLY A 267 -7.55 -24.55 -5.83
CA GLY A 267 -7.34 -23.84 -4.58
C GLY A 267 -8.64 -23.40 -3.95
N TYR A 268 -8.64 -22.20 -3.37
CA TYR A 268 -9.79 -21.72 -2.61
C TYR A 268 -10.15 -20.29 -3.02
N GLN A 269 -11.45 -19.99 -2.89
CA GLN A 269 -11.98 -18.64 -2.85
C GLN A 269 -12.26 -18.26 -1.41
N LEU A 270 -11.71 -17.14 -0.99
CA LEU A 270 -12.03 -16.45 0.25
C LEU A 270 -13.15 -15.46 0.00
N MET A 271 -14.22 -15.56 0.78
CA MET A 271 -15.37 -14.65 0.71
C MET A 271 -15.62 -14.09 2.11
N ARG A 272 -15.53 -12.76 2.25
CA ARG A 272 -15.83 -12.07 3.50
C ARG A 272 -17.33 -11.90 3.69
N GLU A 273 -17.84 -12.24 4.85
CA GLU A 273 -19.23 -11.94 5.20
C GLU A 273 -19.44 -10.40 5.24
N PRO A 274 -20.58 -9.89 4.73
CA PRO A 274 -20.85 -8.46 4.74
C PRO A 274 -20.73 -7.85 6.14
N GLY A 275 -19.95 -6.78 6.27
CA GLY A 275 -19.79 -6.02 7.51
C GLY A 275 -18.79 -6.59 8.51
N VAL A 276 -18.18 -7.74 8.25
CA VAL A 276 -17.18 -8.34 9.16
C VAL A 276 -15.80 -7.74 8.93
N GLU A 277 -15.10 -7.31 9.98
CA GLU A 277 -13.68 -6.95 9.90
C GLU A 277 -12.83 -8.20 9.65
N TYR A 278 -11.83 -8.09 8.78
CA TYR A 278 -10.99 -9.23 8.40
C TYR A 278 -9.52 -8.93 8.64
N HIS A 279 -8.88 -9.77 9.46
CA HIS A 279 -7.44 -9.73 9.70
C HIS A 279 -6.72 -10.56 8.64
N SER A 280 -6.49 -9.94 7.48
CA SER A 280 -6.01 -10.70 6.32
C SER A 280 -4.60 -11.23 6.50
N LEU A 281 -3.71 -10.50 7.17
CA LEU A 281 -2.35 -10.97 7.40
C LEU A 281 -2.34 -12.26 8.23
N MET A 282 -3.02 -12.26 9.38
CA MET A 282 -3.04 -13.40 10.30
C MET A 282 -3.58 -14.66 9.60
N HIS A 283 -4.71 -14.53 8.91
CA HIS A 283 -5.33 -15.65 8.21
C HIS A 283 -4.43 -16.17 7.08
N THR A 284 -3.79 -15.27 6.32
CA THR A 284 -2.83 -15.70 5.29
C THR A 284 -1.63 -16.43 5.87
N LEU A 285 -1.09 -16.02 7.02
CA LEU A 285 0.01 -16.75 7.67
C LEU A 285 -0.41 -18.17 8.06
N GLN A 286 -1.63 -18.36 8.59
CA GLN A 286 -2.18 -19.68 8.88
C GLN A 286 -2.32 -20.53 7.62
N LEU A 287 -2.83 -19.93 6.54
CA LEU A 287 -2.94 -20.60 5.24
C LEU A 287 -1.57 -20.98 4.68
N MET A 288 -0.58 -20.09 4.74
CA MET A 288 0.79 -20.39 4.28
C MET A 288 1.41 -21.53 5.09
N ARG A 289 1.20 -21.56 6.41
CA ARG A 289 1.64 -22.67 7.25
C ARG A 289 0.99 -23.99 6.81
N PHE A 290 -0.33 -23.97 6.62
CA PHE A 290 -1.08 -25.12 6.12
C PHE A 290 -0.56 -25.61 4.74
N PHE A 291 -0.34 -24.69 3.79
CA PHE A 291 0.15 -25.06 2.46
C PHE A 291 1.54 -25.68 2.52
N ARG A 292 2.43 -25.14 3.35
CA ARG A 292 3.78 -25.68 3.56
C ARG A 292 3.76 -27.09 4.15
N GLU A 293 2.90 -27.35 5.13
CA GLU A 293 2.78 -28.68 5.73
C GLU A 293 2.14 -29.70 4.77
N ARG A 294 1.25 -29.22 3.89
CA ARG A 294 0.39 -30.08 3.08
C ARG A 294 0.93 -30.42 1.70
N TYR A 295 1.69 -29.51 1.08
CA TYR A 295 2.15 -29.63 -0.30
C TYR A 295 3.68 -29.58 -0.33
N ALA A 296 4.31 -30.68 -0.72
CA ALA A 296 5.76 -30.77 -0.84
C ALA A 296 6.33 -29.78 -1.88
N GLU A 297 5.50 -29.39 -2.85
CA GLU A 297 5.82 -28.42 -3.88
C GLU A 297 5.82 -26.97 -3.37
N PHE A 298 5.16 -26.68 -2.25
CA PHE A 298 5.06 -25.31 -1.73
C PHE A 298 6.43 -24.75 -1.39
N ARG A 299 6.72 -23.54 -1.86
CA ARG A 299 7.95 -22.83 -1.55
C ARG A 299 7.71 -21.33 -1.39
N LEU A 300 8.47 -20.76 -0.46
CA LEU A 300 8.69 -19.33 -0.39
C LEU A 300 9.68 -18.95 -1.50
N GLU A 301 9.45 -17.84 -2.17
CA GLU A 301 10.32 -17.32 -3.22
C GLU A 301 11.10 -16.10 -2.72
N ASP A 302 12.06 -15.65 -3.53
CA ASP A 302 12.94 -14.54 -3.18
C ASP A 302 12.14 -13.29 -2.80
N GLY A 303 12.66 -12.56 -1.81
CA GLY A 303 12.02 -11.37 -1.26
C GLY A 303 10.90 -11.63 -0.24
N PHE A 304 10.45 -12.88 -0.02
CA PHE A 304 9.42 -13.16 0.99
C PHE A 304 9.84 -12.69 2.40
N GLU A 305 11.06 -13.02 2.81
CA GLU A 305 11.57 -12.64 4.14
C GLU A 305 11.68 -11.12 4.28
N ALA A 306 12.15 -10.43 3.23
CA ALA A 306 12.25 -8.97 3.22
C ALA A 306 10.87 -8.29 3.21
N LYS A 307 9.85 -8.88 2.58
CA LYS A 307 8.47 -8.36 2.57
C LYS A 307 7.77 -8.54 3.91
N LEU A 308 7.92 -9.71 4.55
CA LEU A 308 7.36 -10.00 5.87
C LEU A 308 8.11 -9.23 6.98
N SER A 309 9.44 -9.15 6.85
CA SER A 309 10.35 -8.38 7.71
C SER A 309 10.23 -8.66 9.22
N ASP A 310 9.81 -9.86 9.61
CA ASP A 310 9.64 -10.24 11.01
C ASP A 310 10.05 -11.71 11.25
N PRO A 311 11.12 -11.97 12.01
CA PRO A 311 11.60 -13.32 12.28
C PRO A 311 10.60 -14.23 13.00
N VAL A 312 9.71 -13.69 13.84
CA VAL A 312 8.72 -14.48 14.58
C VAL A 312 7.60 -14.92 13.64
N LEU A 313 7.10 -14.00 12.79
CA LEU A 313 6.10 -14.34 11.77
C LEU A 313 6.68 -15.34 10.75
N LEU A 314 7.94 -15.14 10.34
CA LEU A 314 8.64 -16.05 9.46
C LEU A 314 8.84 -17.43 10.09
N GLY A 315 9.26 -17.47 11.36
CA GLY A 315 9.41 -18.68 12.15
C GLY A 315 8.10 -19.46 12.26
N TYR A 316 6.96 -18.78 12.37
CA TYR A 316 5.65 -19.44 12.38
C TYR A 316 5.36 -20.12 11.03
N VAL A 317 5.52 -19.39 9.91
CA VAL A 317 5.38 -19.99 8.57
C VAL A 317 6.32 -21.18 8.41
N LYS A 318 7.55 -21.07 8.96
CA LYS A 318 8.56 -22.15 8.93
C LYS A 318 8.25 -23.34 9.86
N GLY A 319 7.44 -23.14 10.90
CA GLY A 319 7.11 -24.17 11.89
C GLY A 319 8.04 -24.22 13.07
N GLU A 320 8.82 -23.19 13.22
CA GLU A 320 9.80 -22.99 14.28
C GLU A 320 9.14 -22.29 15.48
N VAL A 321 8.01 -21.60 15.25
CA VAL A 321 7.25 -20.83 16.24
C VAL A 321 5.81 -21.36 16.32
N SER A 322 5.27 -21.45 17.54
CA SER A 322 3.88 -21.89 17.78
C SER A 322 2.85 -20.83 17.37
N TRP A 323 1.60 -21.25 17.19
CA TRP A 323 0.49 -20.32 16.92
C TRP A 323 0.30 -19.31 18.05
N GLU A 324 0.32 -19.77 19.31
CA GLU A 324 0.11 -18.95 20.49
C GLU A 324 1.19 -17.87 20.62
N GLU A 325 2.44 -18.23 20.38
CA GLU A 325 3.58 -17.32 20.42
C GLU A 325 3.50 -16.27 19.31
N MET A 326 3.23 -16.69 18.07
CA MET A 326 3.08 -15.77 16.94
C MET A 326 1.92 -14.79 17.16
N ARG A 327 0.76 -15.30 17.62
CA ARG A 327 -0.43 -14.48 17.86
C ARG A 327 -0.20 -13.43 18.95
N GLU A 328 0.44 -13.80 20.07
CA GLU A 328 0.71 -12.83 21.13
C GLU A 328 1.78 -11.81 20.69
N HIS A 329 2.82 -12.24 19.96
CA HIS A 329 3.81 -11.34 19.36
C HIS A 329 3.13 -10.30 18.46
N MET A 330 2.31 -10.75 17.51
CA MET A 330 1.60 -9.86 16.58
C MET A 330 0.73 -8.85 17.33
N LYS A 331 -0.07 -9.31 18.30
CA LYS A 331 -0.93 -8.44 19.12
C LYS A 331 -0.13 -7.37 19.87
N VAL A 332 1.04 -7.72 20.41
CA VAL A 332 1.92 -6.76 21.11
C VAL A 332 2.50 -5.74 20.13
N GLU A 333 2.95 -6.18 18.96
CA GLU A 333 3.52 -5.30 17.93
C GLU A 333 2.47 -4.37 17.31
N GLU A 334 1.25 -4.83 17.07
CA GLU A 334 0.13 -3.97 16.64
C GLU A 334 -0.12 -2.84 17.64
N GLN A 335 -0.11 -3.15 18.94
CA GLN A 335 -0.26 -2.13 19.98
C GLN A 335 0.93 -1.18 20.08
N LYS A 336 2.15 -1.65 19.84
CA LYS A 336 3.33 -0.78 19.72
C LYS A 336 3.20 0.14 18.53
N TRP A 337 2.78 -0.38 17.37
CA TRP A 337 2.54 0.42 16.17
C TRP A 337 1.44 1.45 16.36
N ILE A 338 0.28 1.09 16.94
CA ILE A 338 -0.80 2.05 17.21
C ILE A 338 -0.31 3.20 18.08
N ARG A 339 0.51 2.93 19.11
CA ARG A 339 1.15 3.98 19.94
C ARG A 339 2.16 4.83 19.13
N LYS A 340 2.90 4.16 18.23
CA LYS A 340 3.64 4.71 17.07
C LYS A 340 2.88 5.82 16.35
N ALA A 341 1.87 5.36 15.62
CA ALA A 341 1.07 6.07 14.64
C ALA A 341 0.39 7.32 15.21
N LYS A 342 -0.09 7.25 16.46
CA LYS A 342 -0.77 8.37 17.14
C LYS A 342 -0.03 9.70 17.14
N LYS A 343 1.30 9.69 17.06
CA LYS A 343 2.13 10.90 17.05
C LYS A 343 2.09 11.65 15.72
N TYR A 344 1.62 11.01 14.66
CA TYR A 344 1.70 11.50 13.29
C TYR A 344 0.34 11.68 12.62
N LEU A 345 -0.74 11.43 13.37
CA LEU A 345 -2.11 11.56 12.85
C LEU A 345 -2.42 13.01 12.49
N LEU A 346 -3.11 13.18 11.38
CA LEU A 346 -3.60 14.46 10.88
C LEU A 346 -5.12 14.57 10.96
N TYR A 347 -5.79 13.46 11.28
CA TYR A 347 -7.23 13.34 11.39
C TYR A 347 -7.61 12.74 12.76
N ASP A 348 -8.85 12.93 13.17
CA ASP A 348 -9.32 12.54 14.51
C ASP A 348 -9.42 11.02 14.68
N ASP A 349 -9.67 10.29 13.60
CA ASP A 349 -9.88 8.85 13.62
C ASP A 349 -8.58 8.06 13.87
N GLN A 350 -8.66 7.15 14.83
CA GLN A 350 -7.48 6.49 15.39
C GLN A 350 -7.27 5.11 14.77
N PRO A 351 -6.01 4.73 14.46
CA PRO A 351 -5.67 3.36 14.13
C PRO A 351 -6.05 2.40 15.27
N TYR A 352 -6.61 1.24 14.91
CA TYR A 352 -7.03 0.21 15.86
C TYR A 352 -6.73 -1.19 15.33
N ARG A 353 -6.60 -2.17 16.23
CA ARG A 353 -6.48 -3.58 15.88
C ARG A 353 -7.85 -4.26 15.97
N ILE A 354 -8.06 -5.27 15.13
CA ILE A 354 -9.18 -6.20 15.27
C ILE A 354 -8.98 -6.98 16.59
N LYS A 355 -10.07 -7.19 17.33
CA LYS A 355 -10.00 -7.65 18.73
C LYS A 355 -9.52 -9.08 18.89
#